data_AF-A0A417LFP7-F1
#
_entry.id   AF-A0A417LFP7-F1
#
_cell.length_a   1.000
_cell.length_b   1.000
_cell.length_c   1.000
_cell.angle_alpha   90.00
_cell.angle_beta   90.00
_cell.angle_gamma   90.00
#
_symmetry.space_group_name_H-M   'P 1'
#
loop_
_entity.id
_entity.type
_entity.pdbx_description
1 polymer ?
#
loop_
_entity_poly.entity_id
_entity_poly.type
_entity_poly.pdbx_seq_one_letter_code
_entity_poly.pdbx_strand_id
1 'polypeptide(L)'
;MEWKDGRLQLSNVTLMAMTSVNVRQTIKAMQYSMRQIDFGDCVLITHRKPFFLPKGIRYAHTSKLTNIDCFNYKMLYELGDYIHTDFVMVVHADGFIVHPEMWRDEFLDYDYIGSPWPIPKDDITYRDINGNLCRVGNSVGIRSRRLVNFPKEANLPFEPDHGSLNEDGFLCVKNHHLIEAAGMKIAPLEVAKYFAHETMIPEIEGITPFAFHKWAGTNAQYPKF
;
A
#
# COMPACT_ATOMS: atom_id res chain seq x y z
N MET A 1 17.88 -2.54 10.79
CA MET A 1 17.53 -1.18 10.40
C MET A 1 18.83 -0.47 10.09
N GLU A 2 19.04 -0.06 8.84
CA GLU A 2 20.28 0.60 8.41
C GLU A 2 20.00 2.07 8.08
N TRP A 3 20.80 2.97 8.67
CA TRP A 3 20.77 4.40 8.37
C TRP A 3 22.15 4.84 7.87
N LYS A 4 22.17 5.62 6.80
CA LYS A 4 23.39 6.26 6.25
C LYS A 4 23.12 7.75 6.09
N ASP A 5 24.01 8.58 6.61
CA ASP A 5 23.91 10.05 6.55
C ASP A 5 22.52 10.59 6.97
N GLY A 6 21.93 9.98 8.00
CA GLY A 6 20.60 10.35 8.52
C GLY A 6 19.42 9.90 7.65
N ARG A 7 19.63 8.94 6.74
CA ARG A 7 18.60 8.41 5.83
C ARG A 7 18.44 6.91 5.99
N LEU A 8 17.20 6.45 6.13
CA LEU A 8 16.85 5.04 6.19
C LEU A 8 17.13 4.38 4.84
N GLN A 9 17.81 3.23 4.85
CA GLN A 9 18.19 2.51 3.65
C GLN A 9 17.18 1.39 3.36
N LEU A 10 16.38 1.55 2.30
CA LEU A 10 15.40 0.57 1.82
C LEU A 10 15.71 0.17 0.37
N SER A 11 16.94 -0.29 0.14
CA SER A 11 17.43 -0.67 -1.19
C SER A 11 16.65 -1.81 -1.85
N ASN A 12 15.93 -2.61 -1.07
CA ASN A 12 15.05 -3.70 -1.52
C ASN A 12 13.57 -3.29 -1.63
N VAL A 13 13.24 -2.00 -1.49
CA VAL A 13 11.87 -1.50 -1.60
C VAL A 13 11.77 -0.49 -2.74
N THR A 14 10.76 -0.65 -3.61
CA THR A 14 10.33 0.37 -4.57
C THR A 14 9.23 1.23 -3.95
N LEU A 15 9.42 2.55 -3.90
CA LEU A 15 8.31 3.49 -3.65
C LEU A 15 7.51 3.67 -4.95
N MET A 16 6.19 3.50 -4.92
CA MET A 16 5.37 3.74 -6.11
C MET A 16 4.10 4.52 -5.84
N ALA A 17 3.65 5.23 -6.87
CA ALA A 17 2.28 5.73 -6.97
C ALA A 17 1.71 5.44 -8.37
N MET A 18 0.45 4.97 -8.43
CA MET A 18 -0.28 4.75 -9.67
C MET A 18 -1.50 5.66 -9.67
N THR A 19 -1.63 6.54 -10.68
CA THR A 19 -2.76 7.46 -10.73
C THR A 19 -3.00 8.08 -12.12
N SER A 20 -4.24 8.45 -12.42
CA SER A 20 -4.63 9.36 -13.52
C SER A 20 -5.21 10.70 -13.04
N VAL A 21 -5.32 10.90 -11.72
CA VAL A 21 -5.88 12.09 -11.07
C VAL A 21 -4.89 12.63 -10.04
N ASN A 22 -5.01 13.90 -9.65
CA ASN A 22 -4.17 14.49 -8.59
C ASN A 22 -2.65 14.23 -8.79
N VAL A 23 -2.20 14.20 -10.05
CA VAL A 23 -0.84 13.74 -10.41
C VAL A 23 0.22 14.62 -9.74
N ARG A 24 -0.02 15.93 -9.65
CA ARG A 24 0.90 16.87 -8.99
C ARG A 24 0.99 16.61 -7.48
N GLN A 25 -0.15 16.40 -6.82
CA GLN A 25 -0.21 16.08 -5.40
C GLN A 25 0.45 14.74 -5.09
N THR A 26 0.24 13.76 -5.97
CA THR A 26 0.87 12.44 -5.88
C THR A 26 2.40 12.54 -5.97
N ILE A 27 2.93 13.33 -6.91
CA ILE A 27 4.37 13.57 -7.01
C ILE A 27 4.90 14.23 -5.72
N LYS A 28 4.19 15.22 -5.17
CA LYS A 28 4.57 15.85 -3.89
C LYS A 28 4.56 14.85 -2.73
N ALA A 29 3.56 13.97 -2.66
CA ALA A 29 3.49 12.90 -1.67
C ALA A 29 4.65 11.89 -1.78
N MET A 30 5.03 11.51 -3.01
CA MET A 30 6.22 10.70 -3.25
C MET A 30 7.50 11.42 -2.80
N GLN A 31 7.71 12.67 -3.23
CA GLN A 31 8.87 13.46 -2.78
C GLN A 31 8.89 13.62 -1.26
N TYR A 32 7.71 13.77 -0.65
CA TYR A 32 7.58 13.88 0.80
C TYR A 32 8.04 12.58 1.47
N SER A 33 7.63 11.44 0.94
CA SER A 33 8.03 10.11 1.43
C SER A 33 9.53 9.83 1.29
N MET A 34 10.21 10.47 0.34
CA MET A 34 11.64 10.26 0.06
C MET A 34 12.59 11.09 0.95
N ARG A 35 12.10 12.04 1.77
CA ARG A 35 12.96 13.02 2.46
C ARG A 35 14.04 12.42 3.35
N GLN A 36 13.79 11.28 3.98
CA GLN A 36 14.75 10.60 4.88
C GLN A 36 14.85 9.10 4.57
N ILE A 37 14.52 8.70 3.35
CA ILE A 37 14.53 7.30 2.92
C ILE A 37 15.18 7.19 1.56
N ASP A 38 16.14 6.29 1.45
CA ASP A 38 16.75 5.87 0.19
C ASP A 38 16.13 4.55 -0.25
N PHE A 39 15.17 4.64 -1.16
CA PHE A 39 14.54 3.50 -1.82
C PHE A 39 15.45 2.93 -2.92
N GLY A 40 15.34 1.63 -3.18
CA GLY A 40 16.00 1.00 -4.32
C GLY A 40 15.50 1.52 -5.66
N ASP A 41 14.23 1.92 -5.72
CA ASP A 41 13.61 2.54 -6.90
C ASP A 41 12.40 3.40 -6.49
N CYS A 42 12.01 4.34 -7.34
CA CYS A 42 10.85 5.20 -7.12
C CYS A 42 10.12 5.42 -8.46
N VAL A 43 8.87 4.97 -8.58
CA VAL A 43 8.14 4.99 -9.85
C VAL A 43 6.76 5.65 -9.76
N LEU A 44 6.50 6.59 -10.67
CA LEU A 44 5.16 7.10 -10.94
C LEU A 44 4.59 6.39 -12.16
N ILE A 45 3.53 5.60 -11.95
CA ILE A 45 2.80 4.89 -12.99
C ILE A 45 1.58 5.75 -13.39
N THR A 46 1.58 6.32 -14.59
CA THR A 46 0.48 7.18 -15.04
C THR A 46 0.31 7.20 -16.55
N HIS A 47 -0.89 7.55 -16.98
CA HIS A 47 -1.27 7.65 -18.39
C HIS A 47 -0.60 8.76 -19.20
N ARG A 48 0.01 9.75 -18.56
CA ARG A 48 0.71 10.83 -19.25
C ARG A 48 1.94 11.26 -18.46
N LYS A 49 3.12 11.21 -19.09
CA LYS A 49 4.37 11.64 -18.46
C LYS A 49 4.27 13.11 -18.02
N PRO A 50 4.45 13.43 -16.73
CA PRO A 50 4.50 14.81 -16.27
C PRO A 50 5.73 15.55 -16.82
N PHE A 51 5.56 16.81 -17.25
CA PHE A 51 6.65 17.62 -17.80
C PHE A 51 7.82 17.81 -16.82
N PHE A 52 7.53 17.95 -15.52
CA PHE A 52 8.52 18.23 -14.48
C PHE A 52 8.57 17.09 -13.45
N LEU A 53 8.78 15.86 -13.92
CA LEU A 53 8.97 14.72 -13.02
C LEU A 53 10.34 14.83 -12.33
N PRO A 54 10.42 14.79 -10.98
CA PRO A 54 11.68 14.85 -10.25
C PRO A 54 12.64 13.73 -10.67
N LYS A 55 13.95 14.02 -10.76
CA LYS A 55 14.97 13.06 -11.24
C LYS A 55 15.00 11.73 -10.47
N GLY A 56 14.64 11.76 -9.19
CA GLY A 56 14.58 10.58 -8.34
C GLY A 56 13.33 9.73 -8.52
N ILE A 57 12.39 10.10 -9.40
CA ILE A 57 11.16 9.35 -9.68
C ILE A 57 11.14 9.03 -11.17
N ARG A 58 11.20 7.75 -11.53
CA ARG A 58 11.05 7.33 -12.92
C ARG A 58 9.57 7.30 -13.33
N TYR A 59 9.34 7.48 -14.62
CA TYR A 59 8.03 7.36 -15.22
C TYR A 59 7.80 5.94 -15.73
N ALA A 60 6.61 5.40 -15.46
CA ALA A 60 6.07 4.23 -16.15
C ALA A 60 4.70 4.55 -16.74
N HIS A 61 4.44 4.04 -17.94
CA HIS A 61 3.18 4.29 -18.62
C HIS A 61 2.16 3.20 -18.30
N THR A 62 0.91 3.60 -18.05
CA THR A 62 -0.25 2.71 -18.04
C THR A 62 -1.40 3.37 -18.81
N SER A 63 -2.45 2.62 -19.17
CA SER A 63 -3.65 3.23 -19.76
C SER A 63 -4.36 4.14 -18.74
N LYS A 64 -5.17 5.08 -19.23
CA LYS A 64 -5.90 6.01 -18.34
C LYS A 64 -6.81 5.23 -17.39
N LEU A 65 -6.64 5.48 -16.09
CA LEU A 65 -7.52 4.94 -15.05
C LEU A 65 -8.85 5.67 -15.13
N THR A 66 -9.89 4.98 -15.58
CA THR A 66 -11.21 5.57 -15.86
C THR A 66 -12.15 5.53 -14.65
N ASN A 67 -11.95 4.57 -13.75
CA ASN A 67 -12.70 4.38 -12.51
C ASN A 67 -11.86 3.58 -11.50
N ILE A 68 -12.44 3.33 -10.33
CA ILE A 68 -11.77 2.62 -9.24
C ILE A 68 -11.50 1.14 -9.60
N ASP A 69 -12.41 0.47 -10.31
CA ASP A 69 -12.23 -0.93 -10.71
C ASP A 69 -11.07 -1.10 -11.69
N CYS A 70 -10.90 -0.16 -12.61
CA CYS A 70 -9.75 -0.10 -13.52
C CYS A 70 -8.44 0.06 -12.75
N PHE A 71 -8.43 0.89 -11.70
CA PHE A 71 -7.27 1.01 -10.81
C PHE A 71 -7.01 -0.31 -10.06
N ASN A 72 -8.02 -0.90 -9.43
CA ASN A 72 -7.87 -2.15 -8.68
C ASN A 72 -7.39 -3.32 -9.55
N TYR A 73 -7.95 -3.45 -10.76
CA TYR A 73 -7.49 -4.45 -11.73
C TYR A 73 -5.99 -4.28 -12.03
N LYS A 74 -5.55 -3.05 -12.29
CA LYS A 74 -4.15 -2.77 -12.62
C LYS A 74 -3.23 -3.00 -11.44
N MET A 75 -3.67 -2.66 -10.23
CA MET A 75 -2.94 -2.97 -9.00
C MET A 75 -2.77 -4.49 -8.81
N LEU A 76 -3.81 -5.28 -9.09
CA LEU A 76 -3.79 -6.74 -8.90
C LEU A 76 -3.02 -7.50 -9.99
N TYR A 77 -3.13 -7.09 -11.26
CA TYR A 77 -2.67 -7.90 -12.41
C TYR A 77 -1.56 -7.27 -13.24
N GLU A 78 -1.29 -5.97 -13.09
CA GLU A 78 -0.25 -5.28 -13.89
C GLU A 78 0.86 -4.68 -13.03
N LEU A 79 0.67 -4.51 -11.71
CA LEU A 79 1.65 -3.85 -10.86
C LEU A 79 3.03 -4.52 -10.93
N GLY A 80 3.08 -5.84 -10.97
CA GLY A 80 4.31 -6.64 -11.03
C GLY A 80 5.21 -6.34 -12.23
N ASP A 81 4.62 -5.89 -13.34
CA ASP A 81 5.36 -5.54 -14.56
C ASP A 81 6.22 -4.27 -14.36
N TYR A 82 5.92 -3.48 -13.31
CA TYR A 82 6.61 -2.23 -12.99
C TYR A 82 7.55 -2.33 -11.79
N ILE A 83 7.54 -3.42 -11.02
CA ILE A 83 8.34 -3.54 -9.78
C ILE A 83 9.56 -4.42 -10.00
N HIS A 84 10.72 -3.95 -9.53
CA HIS A 84 12.01 -4.62 -9.77
C HIS A 84 12.77 -4.98 -8.49
N THR A 85 12.25 -4.58 -7.33
CA THR A 85 12.80 -4.86 -6.00
C THR A 85 11.97 -5.96 -5.30
N ASP A 86 12.37 -6.37 -4.09
CA ASP A 86 11.71 -7.45 -3.34
C ASP A 86 10.36 -7.02 -2.77
N PHE A 87 10.19 -5.73 -2.49
CA PHE A 87 9.00 -5.15 -1.91
C PHE A 87 8.60 -3.85 -2.60
N VAL A 88 7.33 -3.51 -2.52
CA VAL A 88 6.79 -2.27 -3.05
C VAL A 88 6.00 -1.55 -1.97
N MET A 89 6.34 -0.28 -1.72
CA MET A 89 5.57 0.63 -0.89
C MET A 89 4.65 1.48 -1.77
N VAL A 90 3.35 1.25 -1.66
CA VAL A 90 2.30 1.97 -2.39
C VAL A 90 1.92 3.23 -1.63
N VAL A 91 1.95 4.38 -2.31
CA VAL A 91 1.47 5.68 -1.79
C VAL A 91 0.49 6.35 -2.76
N HIS A 92 -0.30 7.26 -2.22
CA HIS A 92 -1.30 8.06 -2.93
C HIS A 92 -1.13 9.56 -2.62
N ALA A 93 -1.91 10.41 -3.31
CA ALA A 93 -1.94 11.84 -3.02
C ALA A 93 -2.38 12.14 -1.58
N ASP A 94 -3.18 11.26 -0.99
CA ASP A 94 -3.81 11.36 0.32
C ASP A 94 -3.38 10.27 1.31
N GLY A 95 -2.31 9.54 1.00
CA GLY A 95 -1.73 8.62 1.95
C GLY A 95 -0.30 8.25 1.59
N PHE A 96 0.63 8.59 2.47
CA PHE A 96 2.06 8.57 2.21
C PHE A 96 2.87 8.48 3.51
N ILE A 97 4.19 8.35 3.40
CA ILE A 97 5.07 8.20 4.55
C ILE A 97 5.25 9.56 5.25
N VAL A 98 5.07 9.57 6.57
CA VAL A 98 5.09 10.79 7.40
C VAL A 98 6.15 10.76 8.49
N HIS A 99 6.47 9.57 9.01
CA HIS A 99 7.44 9.38 10.09
C HIS A 99 8.46 8.29 9.72
N PRO A 100 9.45 8.59 8.85
CA PRO A 100 10.51 7.64 8.50
C PRO A 100 11.21 7.01 9.71
N GLU A 101 11.32 7.76 10.81
CA GLU A 101 11.90 7.31 12.08
C GLU A 101 11.10 6.20 12.79
N MET A 102 9.83 6.01 12.44
CA MET A 102 8.96 4.97 12.99
C MET A 102 9.01 3.66 12.19
N TRP A 103 9.90 3.57 11.19
CA TRP A 103 10.11 2.33 10.46
C TRP A 103 10.46 1.16 11.39
N ARG A 104 10.05 -0.05 11.00
CA ARG A 104 10.45 -1.29 11.66
C ARG A 104 10.78 -2.33 10.61
N ASP A 105 11.89 -3.03 10.79
CA ASP A 105 12.31 -4.06 9.83
C ASP A 105 11.27 -5.19 9.72
N GLU A 106 10.54 -5.48 10.81
CA GLU A 106 9.48 -6.49 10.87
C GLU A 106 8.35 -6.23 9.86
N PHE A 107 8.20 -5.01 9.33
CA PHE A 107 7.23 -4.72 8.27
C PHE A 107 7.50 -5.52 7.00
N LEU A 108 8.75 -5.93 6.76
CA LEU A 108 9.15 -6.75 5.61
C LEU A 108 9.14 -8.26 5.89
N ASP A 109 8.76 -8.70 7.10
CA ASP A 109 8.55 -10.12 7.40
C ASP A 109 7.22 -10.66 6.84
N TYR A 110 6.41 -9.77 6.24
CA TYR A 110 5.09 -10.03 5.69
C TYR A 110 5.03 -9.66 4.22
N ASP A 111 4.18 -10.37 3.49
CA ASP A 111 3.91 -10.12 2.07
C ASP A 111 2.92 -9.00 1.84
N TYR A 112 2.08 -8.71 2.83
CA TYR A 112 1.16 -7.59 2.82
C TYR A 112 1.16 -6.92 4.19
N ILE A 113 1.28 -5.60 4.21
CA ILE A 113 0.94 -4.79 5.39
C ILE A 113 0.32 -3.46 4.93
N GLY A 114 -0.80 -3.11 5.56
CA GLY A 114 -1.46 -1.83 5.38
C GLY A 114 -2.05 -1.33 6.70
N SER A 115 -3.03 -0.44 6.63
CA SER A 115 -3.64 0.13 7.84
C SER A 115 -4.60 -0.87 8.51
N PRO A 116 -4.70 -0.85 9.85
CA PRO A 116 -5.76 -1.55 10.56
C PRO A 116 -7.15 -1.11 10.14
N TRP A 117 -8.05 -2.08 9.98
CA TRP A 117 -9.47 -1.85 9.79
C TRP A 117 -10.21 -1.84 11.13
N PRO A 118 -11.33 -1.10 11.25
CA PRO A 118 -12.19 -1.16 12.43
C PRO A 118 -12.91 -2.52 12.53
N ILE A 119 -13.44 -2.83 13.71
CA ILE A 119 -14.39 -3.95 13.85
C ILE A 119 -15.65 -3.60 13.06
N PRO A 120 -16.09 -4.47 12.11
CA PRO A 120 -17.29 -4.24 11.32
C PRO A 120 -18.55 -4.30 12.19
N LYS A 121 -19.63 -3.66 11.75
CA LYS A 121 -20.94 -3.70 12.43
C LYS A 121 -21.85 -4.82 11.92
N ASP A 122 -21.35 -5.62 10.99
CA ASP A 122 -22.07 -6.70 10.33
C ASP A 122 -21.22 -7.99 10.36
N ASP A 123 -21.80 -9.09 9.89
CA ASP A 123 -21.21 -10.42 9.93
C ASP A 123 -20.56 -10.85 8.61
N ILE A 124 -20.25 -9.91 7.71
CA ILE A 124 -19.71 -10.20 6.37
C ILE A 124 -18.41 -9.43 6.13
N THR A 125 -18.41 -8.13 6.44
CA THR A 125 -17.31 -7.22 6.17
C THR A 125 -16.03 -7.69 6.86
N TYR A 126 -14.93 -7.69 6.11
CA TYR A 126 -13.61 -8.14 6.55
C TYR A 126 -13.56 -9.59 7.06
N ARG A 127 -14.46 -10.47 6.63
CA ARG A 127 -14.37 -11.90 6.96
C ARG A 127 -13.93 -12.71 5.76
N ASP A 128 -12.91 -13.54 5.95
CA ASP A 128 -12.45 -14.45 4.91
C ASP A 128 -13.50 -15.55 4.62
N ILE A 129 -13.20 -16.42 3.66
CA ILE A 129 -14.07 -17.54 3.28
C ILE A 129 -14.38 -18.52 4.43
N ASN A 130 -13.57 -18.52 5.49
CA ASN A 130 -13.75 -19.36 6.68
C ASN A 130 -14.48 -18.60 7.81
N GLY A 131 -14.86 -17.35 7.59
CA GLY A 131 -15.52 -16.49 8.59
C GLY A 131 -14.56 -15.80 9.57
N ASN A 132 -13.24 -15.95 9.39
CA ASN A 132 -12.24 -15.32 10.25
C ASN A 132 -12.19 -13.83 9.99
N LEU A 133 -12.16 -13.05 11.07
CA LEU A 133 -12.07 -11.60 10.99
C LEU A 133 -10.66 -11.16 10.60
N CYS A 134 -10.53 -10.55 9.44
CA CYS A 134 -9.33 -9.89 8.94
C CYS A 134 -9.36 -8.43 9.38
N ARG A 135 -8.29 -7.93 10.01
CA ARG A 135 -8.25 -6.57 10.58
C ARG A 135 -7.20 -5.68 9.92
N VAL A 136 -6.63 -6.09 8.79
CA VAL A 136 -5.58 -5.37 8.07
C VAL A 136 -5.88 -5.41 6.57
N GLY A 137 -5.78 -4.25 5.94
CA GLY A 137 -5.90 -4.05 4.50
C GLY A 137 -5.45 -2.63 4.16
N ASN A 138 -6.07 -1.94 3.21
CA ASN A 138 -5.72 -0.59 2.71
C ASN A 138 -4.73 -0.55 1.53
N SER A 139 -5.02 0.31 0.54
CA SER A 139 -4.19 0.49 -0.65
C SER A 139 -2.82 1.12 -0.36
N VAL A 140 -2.68 1.99 0.63
CA VAL A 140 -1.37 2.45 1.15
C VAL A 140 -0.78 1.34 2.00
N GLY A 141 0.32 0.78 1.53
CA GLY A 141 0.94 -0.34 2.21
C GLY A 141 2.08 -0.95 1.45
N ILE A 142 2.72 -1.93 2.08
CA ILE A 142 3.78 -2.71 1.47
C ILE A 142 3.18 -3.99 0.91
N ARG A 143 3.61 -4.36 -0.30
CA ARG A 143 3.45 -5.72 -0.82
C ARG A 143 4.81 -6.33 -1.16
N SER A 144 4.99 -7.63 -0.97
CA SER A 144 6.15 -8.33 -1.53
C SER A 144 5.99 -8.54 -3.03
N ARG A 145 7.10 -8.74 -3.74
CA ARG A 145 7.09 -9.02 -5.18
C ARG A 145 6.31 -10.29 -5.52
N ARG A 146 6.42 -11.33 -4.69
CA ARG A 146 5.66 -12.57 -4.90
C ARG A 146 4.16 -12.34 -4.77
N LEU A 147 3.71 -11.52 -3.81
CA LEU A 147 2.29 -11.20 -3.68
C LEU A 147 1.77 -10.37 -4.85
N VAL A 148 2.55 -9.38 -5.30
CA VAL A 148 2.18 -8.51 -6.43
C VAL A 148 1.96 -9.31 -7.72
N ASN A 149 2.69 -10.41 -7.92
CA ASN A 149 2.54 -11.28 -9.08
C ASN A 149 1.48 -12.37 -8.89
N PHE A 150 1.14 -12.70 -7.64
CA PHE A 150 0.35 -13.88 -7.30
C PHE A 150 -1.03 -13.93 -7.98
N PRO A 151 -1.87 -12.86 -8.02
CA PRO A 151 -3.18 -12.94 -8.65
C PRO A 151 -3.11 -13.39 -10.12
N LYS A 152 -2.12 -12.88 -10.87
CA LYS A 152 -1.88 -13.23 -12.28
C LYS A 152 -1.34 -14.65 -12.42
N GLU A 153 -0.34 -15.02 -11.61
CA GLU A 153 0.31 -16.34 -11.68
C GLU A 153 -0.63 -17.49 -11.26
N ALA A 154 -1.47 -17.25 -10.25
CA ALA A 154 -2.46 -18.21 -9.79
C ALA A 154 -3.77 -18.19 -10.61
N ASN A 155 -3.86 -17.35 -11.65
CA ASN A 155 -5.05 -17.16 -12.48
C ASN A 155 -6.33 -16.88 -11.66
N LEU A 156 -6.21 -16.04 -10.63
CA LEU A 156 -7.36 -15.67 -9.81
C LEU A 156 -8.33 -14.82 -10.65
N PRO A 157 -9.64 -15.07 -10.59
CA PRO A 157 -10.60 -14.29 -11.36
C PRO A 157 -10.83 -12.92 -10.72
N PHE A 158 -10.85 -11.85 -11.53
CA PHE A 158 -11.21 -10.51 -11.07
C PHE A 158 -12.73 -10.38 -10.90
N GLU A 159 -13.20 -10.85 -9.75
CA GLU A 159 -14.62 -10.91 -9.41
C GLU A 159 -14.89 -10.19 -8.09
N PRO A 160 -16.06 -9.52 -7.97
CA PRO A 160 -16.40 -8.80 -6.76
C PRO A 160 -16.52 -9.75 -5.56
N ASP A 161 -16.28 -9.18 -4.38
CA ASP A 161 -16.60 -9.76 -3.08
C ASP A 161 -17.63 -8.86 -2.40
N HIS A 162 -18.85 -9.37 -2.19
CA HIS A 162 -19.96 -8.60 -1.63
C HIS A 162 -20.17 -7.21 -2.30
N GLY A 163 -19.95 -7.13 -3.61
CA GLY A 163 -20.10 -5.91 -4.42
C GLY A 163 -18.88 -4.99 -4.46
N SER A 164 -17.77 -5.38 -3.83
CA SER A 164 -16.50 -4.63 -3.84
C SER A 164 -15.46 -5.32 -4.73
N LEU A 165 -14.69 -4.52 -5.47
CA LEU A 165 -13.54 -4.96 -6.28
C LEU A 165 -12.22 -4.37 -5.75
N ASN A 166 -12.20 -3.91 -4.50
CA ASN A 166 -11.00 -3.31 -3.91
C ASN A 166 -9.86 -4.33 -3.82
N GLU A 167 -8.65 -3.91 -4.21
CA GLU A 167 -7.45 -4.76 -4.20
C GLU A 167 -7.15 -5.32 -2.81
N ASP A 168 -7.29 -4.51 -1.76
CA ASP A 168 -7.03 -4.92 -0.38
C ASP A 168 -8.03 -5.95 0.12
N GLY A 169 -9.32 -5.81 -0.18
CA GLY A 169 -10.34 -6.84 0.09
C GLY A 169 -10.11 -8.11 -0.72
N PHE A 170 -9.70 -7.97 -1.98
CA PHE A 170 -9.37 -9.11 -2.84
C PHE A 170 -8.23 -9.95 -2.27
N LEU A 171 -7.16 -9.31 -1.79
CA LEU A 171 -5.99 -9.99 -1.22
C LEU A 171 -6.24 -10.42 0.23
N CYS A 172 -6.66 -9.49 1.09
CA CYS A 172 -6.68 -9.70 2.54
C CYS A 172 -7.93 -10.39 3.07
N VAL A 173 -8.97 -10.54 2.24
CA VAL A 173 -10.25 -11.13 2.66
C VAL A 173 -10.60 -12.29 1.74
N LYS A 174 -11.02 -12.01 0.49
CA LYS A 174 -11.53 -13.02 -0.44
C LYS A 174 -10.52 -14.13 -0.72
N ASN A 175 -9.29 -13.77 -1.08
CA ASN A 175 -8.25 -14.72 -1.48
C ASN A 175 -7.19 -14.96 -0.39
N HIS A 176 -7.45 -14.54 0.85
CA HIS A 176 -6.48 -14.68 1.95
C HIS A 176 -6.04 -16.14 2.13
N HIS A 177 -6.99 -17.07 2.14
CA HIS A 177 -6.73 -18.50 2.25
C HIS A 177 -5.81 -19.05 1.14
N LEU A 178 -5.88 -18.53 -0.09
CA LEU A 178 -5.01 -18.93 -1.20
C LEU A 178 -3.60 -18.36 -1.05
N ILE A 179 -3.50 -17.13 -0.54
CA ILE A 179 -2.23 -16.47 -0.24
C ILE A 179 -1.51 -17.21 0.88
N GLU A 180 -2.22 -17.58 1.96
CA GLU A 180 -1.67 -18.39 3.04
C GLU A 180 -1.24 -19.79 2.56
N ALA A 181 -2.07 -20.44 1.73
CA ALA A 181 -1.74 -21.73 1.13
C ALA A 181 -0.49 -21.68 0.23
N ALA A 182 -0.21 -20.53 -0.38
CA ALA A 182 1.02 -20.27 -1.13
C ALA A 182 2.22 -19.89 -0.25
N GLY A 183 2.09 -19.94 1.08
CA GLY A 183 3.16 -19.65 2.03
C GLY A 183 3.48 -18.15 2.18
N MET A 184 2.54 -17.29 1.81
CA MET A 184 2.61 -15.84 2.03
C MET A 184 1.88 -15.43 3.30
N LYS A 185 2.26 -14.29 3.86
CA LYS A 185 1.73 -13.81 5.15
C LYS A 185 1.19 -12.39 5.03
N ILE A 186 0.02 -12.15 5.60
CA ILE A 186 -0.51 -10.81 5.83
C ILE A 186 -0.20 -10.41 7.27
N ALA A 187 0.27 -9.17 7.45
CA ALA A 187 0.64 -8.68 8.76
C ALA A 187 -0.56 -8.67 9.72
N PRO A 188 -0.38 -9.11 10.98
CA PRO A 188 -1.43 -9.02 11.98
C PRO A 188 -1.61 -7.58 12.47
N LEU A 189 -2.75 -7.33 13.12
CA LEU A 189 -3.07 -6.04 13.75
C LEU A 189 -1.95 -5.51 14.66
N GLU A 190 -1.31 -6.41 15.41
CA GLU A 190 -0.25 -6.06 16.37
C GLU A 190 0.98 -5.41 15.73
N VAL A 191 1.21 -5.68 14.44
CA VAL A 191 2.27 -5.05 13.64
C VAL A 191 1.70 -3.85 12.89
N ALA A 192 0.55 -4.03 12.23
CA ALA A 192 -0.08 -3.00 11.38
C ALA A 192 -0.39 -1.70 12.12
N LYS A 193 -0.70 -1.76 13.43
CA LYS A 193 -0.97 -0.57 14.26
C LYS A 193 0.20 0.41 14.36
N TYR A 194 1.43 -0.03 14.08
CA TYR A 194 2.62 0.82 14.04
C TYR A 194 2.99 1.26 12.62
N PHE A 195 2.43 0.60 11.61
CA PHE A 195 2.75 0.84 10.21
C PHE A 195 2.00 2.06 9.66
N ALA A 196 0.67 2.00 9.59
CA ALA A 196 -0.12 3.08 9.01
C ALA A 196 -1.50 3.19 9.65
N HIS A 197 -2.03 4.42 9.68
CA HIS A 197 -3.37 4.71 10.20
C HIS A 197 -4.26 5.31 9.12
N GLU A 198 -5.50 4.82 9.00
CA GLU A 198 -6.56 5.43 8.17
C GLU A 198 -7.79 5.78 9.00
N THR A 199 -8.35 4.76 9.66
CA THR A 199 -9.50 4.90 10.55
C THR A 199 -9.00 4.88 11.99
N MET A 200 -9.46 5.83 12.80
CA MET A 200 -9.14 5.86 14.22
C MET A 200 -9.85 4.72 14.96
N ILE A 201 -9.05 3.85 15.59
CA ILE A 201 -9.52 2.70 16.37
C ILE A 201 -8.81 2.70 17.74
N PRO A 202 -9.38 2.08 18.78
CA PRO A 202 -8.75 2.04 20.10
C PRO A 202 -7.32 1.47 20.07
N GLU A 203 -7.07 0.47 19.22
CA GLU A 203 -5.78 -0.23 19.15
C GLU A 203 -4.61 0.63 18.65
N ILE A 204 -4.90 1.79 18.04
CA ILE A 204 -3.89 2.73 17.54
C ILE A 204 -3.73 3.98 18.42
N GLU A 205 -4.50 4.09 19.50
CA GLU A 205 -4.47 5.27 20.37
C GLU A 205 -3.07 5.47 20.98
N GLY A 206 -2.57 6.72 20.92
CA GLY A 206 -1.24 7.08 21.42
C GLY A 206 -0.07 6.57 20.57
N ILE A 207 -0.32 5.94 19.43
CA ILE A 207 0.73 5.46 18.51
C ILE A 207 0.98 6.50 17.42
N THR A 208 2.26 6.79 17.15
CA THR A 208 2.67 7.53 15.94
C THR A 208 2.98 6.51 14.83
N PRO A 209 2.27 6.54 13.68
CA PRO A 209 2.48 5.56 12.63
C PRO A 209 3.63 5.98 11.70
N PHE A 210 4.23 5.03 10.98
CA PHE A 210 5.20 5.31 9.91
C PHE A 210 4.56 6.05 8.71
N ALA A 211 3.38 5.62 8.28
CA ALA A 211 2.61 6.20 7.17
C ALA A 211 1.16 6.49 7.58
N PHE A 212 0.38 7.10 6.69
CA PHE A 212 -1.05 7.30 6.91
C PHE A 212 -1.84 7.19 5.62
N HIS A 213 -3.16 7.09 5.72
CA HIS A 213 -4.08 7.27 4.60
C HIS A 213 -5.29 8.08 5.06
N LYS A 214 -5.70 9.07 4.26
CA LYS A 214 -6.75 10.06 4.52
C LYS A 214 -6.48 10.96 5.74
N TRP A 215 -6.90 12.22 5.63
CA TRP A 215 -6.75 13.23 6.68
C TRP A 215 -7.91 13.21 7.68
N ALA A 216 -8.18 12.05 8.28
CA ALA A 216 -9.21 11.87 9.31
C ALA A 216 -8.57 11.72 10.70
N GLY A 217 -9.26 12.20 11.75
CA GLY A 217 -8.79 12.08 13.13
C GLY A 217 -7.41 12.70 13.33
N THR A 218 -6.48 11.96 13.95
CA THR A 218 -5.11 12.42 14.20
C THR A 218 -4.30 12.64 12.92
N ASN A 219 -4.71 12.07 11.78
CA ASN A 219 -4.06 12.31 10.48
C ASN A 219 -4.32 13.70 9.92
N ALA A 220 -5.29 14.45 10.45
CA ALA A 220 -5.64 15.78 9.94
C ALA A 220 -4.49 16.80 10.02
N GLN A 221 -3.49 16.53 10.86
CA GLN A 221 -2.29 17.34 11.02
C GLN A 221 -1.30 17.23 9.85
N TYR A 222 -1.38 16.15 9.06
CA TYR A 222 -0.40 15.89 8.00
C TYR A 222 -0.57 16.85 6.80
N PRO A 223 0.50 17.14 6.06
CA PRO A 223 0.45 18.08 4.95
C PRO A 223 -0.59 17.71 3.88
N LYS A 224 -1.21 18.74 3.29
CA LYS A 224 -2.10 18.66 2.12
C LYS A 224 -1.44 19.39 0.96
N PHE A 225 -1.34 18.75 -0.19
CA PHE A 225 -0.50 19.18 -1.32
C PHE A 225 -1.24 19.81 -2.50
#